data_AF-A0A2V7T855-F1
#
_entry.id   AF-A0A2V7T855-F1
#
_cell.length_a   1.000
_cell.length_b   1.000
_cell.length_c   1.000
_cell.angle_alpha   90.00
_cell.angle_beta   90.00
_cell.angle_gamma   90.00
#
_symmetry.space_group_name_H-M   'P 1'
#
loop_
_entity.id
_entity.type
_entity.pdbx_description
1 polymer ?
#
loop_
_entity_poly.entity_id
_entity_poly.type
_entity_poly.pdbx_seq_one_letter_code
_entity_poly.pdbx_strand_id
1 'polypeptide(L)'
;MACVRKRKKNGEEVYVADWRDALGFRRMKFCTTKNEADAVLADAIKESQQRTRPLVDPNVTVEGYGAHWLAMRAPDLKPRTVQSYRDVLRLHVLPTLGEKKVRRLVKGDIKALLVAKRGDGYSRDSVRIIHATLRAMLAEAVEDGLLTANPADKIHRRLRLVASAKARS
;
A
#
# COMPACT_ATOMS: atom_id res chain seq x y z
N MET A 1 -12.81 18.28 0.36
CA MET A 1 -12.84 19.44 -0.55
C MET A 1 -12.75 18.91 -1.97
N ALA A 2 -13.87 18.98 -2.70
CA ALA A 2 -14.00 18.57 -4.09
C ALA A 2 -14.58 19.79 -4.83
N CYS A 3 -13.97 20.23 -5.92
CA CYS A 3 -14.38 21.42 -6.65
C CYS A 3 -14.12 21.29 -8.15
N VAL A 4 -15.01 21.86 -8.95
CA VAL A 4 -14.77 22.09 -10.39
C VAL A 4 -14.29 23.53 -10.58
N ARG A 5 -13.22 23.70 -11.35
CA ARG A 5 -12.65 25.03 -11.68
C ARG A 5 -12.58 25.21 -13.18
N LYS A 6 -12.99 26.38 -13.68
CA LYS A 6 -12.78 26.78 -15.06
C LYS A 6 -11.34 27.28 -15.24
N ARG A 7 -10.64 26.84 -16.27
CA ARG A 7 -9.30 27.31 -16.67
C ARG A 7 -9.26 27.56 -18.18
N LYS A 8 -8.28 28.32 -18.65
CA LYS A 8 -7.95 28.45 -20.07
C LYS A 8 -6.63 27.75 -20.36
N LYS A 9 -6.57 26.94 -21.40
CA LYS A 9 -5.34 26.28 -21.88
C LYS A 9 -5.26 26.46 -23.39
N ASN A 10 -4.16 27.02 -23.90
CA ASN A 10 -3.97 27.32 -25.32
C ASN A 10 -5.14 28.11 -25.97
N GLY A 11 -5.76 29.03 -25.23
CA GLY A 11 -6.90 29.82 -25.72
C GLY A 11 -8.26 29.15 -25.58
N GLU A 12 -8.33 27.85 -25.34
CA GLU A 12 -9.57 27.09 -25.17
C GLU A 12 -9.99 27.02 -23.69
N GLU A 13 -11.31 27.04 -23.46
CA GLU A 13 -11.89 26.90 -22.13
C GLU A 13 -11.91 25.42 -21.71
N VAL A 14 -11.30 25.11 -20.56
CA VAL A 14 -11.25 23.76 -20.00
C VAL A 14 -11.79 23.77 -18.57
N TYR A 15 -12.44 22.67 -18.18
CA TYR A 15 -12.94 22.47 -16.83
C TYR A 15 -12.06 21.48 -16.10
N VAL A 16 -11.74 21.75 -14.84
CA VAL A 16 -10.88 20.88 -14.01
C VAL A 16 -11.68 20.42 -12.82
N ALA A 17 -11.99 19.12 -12.78
CA ALA A 17 -12.49 18.47 -11.57
C ALA A 17 -11.28 18.18 -10.66
N ASP A 18 -11.28 18.72 -9.44
CA ASP A 18 -10.24 18.55 -8.42
C ASP A 18 -10.88 17.98 -7.16
N TRP A 19 -10.49 16.76 -6.79
CA TRP A 19 -11.03 16.05 -5.63
C TRP A 19 -9.93 15.35 -4.85
N ARG A 20 -10.27 14.85 -3.66
CA ARG A 20 -9.45 13.88 -2.94
C ARG A 20 -10.09 12.51 -3.12
N ASP A 21 -9.30 11.52 -3.54
CA ASP A 21 -9.77 10.14 -3.59
C ASP A 21 -9.98 9.57 -2.17
N ALA A 22 -10.56 8.37 -2.08
CA ALA A 22 -10.84 7.69 -0.82
C ALA A 22 -9.59 7.49 0.06
N LEU A 23 -8.39 7.47 -0.54
CA LEU A 23 -7.12 7.34 0.16
C LEU A 23 -6.52 8.70 0.56
N GLY A 24 -7.22 9.79 0.27
CA GLY A 24 -6.85 11.16 0.57
C GLY A 24 -5.83 11.79 -0.38
N PHE A 25 -5.51 11.13 -1.50
CA PHE A 25 -4.67 11.72 -2.54
C PHE A 25 -5.47 12.73 -3.35
N ARG A 26 -4.87 13.88 -3.65
CA ARG A 26 -5.46 14.86 -4.55
C ARG A 26 -5.39 14.33 -5.98
N ARG A 27 -6.55 14.25 -6.62
CA ARG A 27 -6.73 13.86 -8.02
C ARG A 27 -7.34 15.03 -8.78
N MET A 28 -6.89 15.22 -10.00
CA MET A 28 -7.44 16.24 -10.88
C MET A 28 -7.58 15.69 -12.29
N LYS A 29 -8.72 15.97 -12.91
CA LYS A 29 -9.03 15.58 -14.29
C LYS A 29 -9.45 16.81 -15.07
N PHE A 30 -8.87 16.96 -16.26
CA PHE A 30 -9.26 17.98 -17.21
C PHE A 30 -10.39 17.42 -18.08
N CYS A 31 -11.44 18.20 -18.23
CA CYS A 31 -12.64 17.91 -18.99
C CYS A 31 -12.91 19.09 -19.93
N THR A 32 -13.59 18.80 -21.03
CA THR A 32 -13.90 19.81 -22.06
C THR A 32 -15.17 20.59 -21.71
N THR A 33 -16.10 19.96 -20.96
CA THR A 33 -17.36 20.58 -20.56
C THR A 33 -17.52 20.61 -19.05
N LYS A 34 -18.32 21.57 -18.57
CA LYS A 34 -18.69 21.66 -17.15
C LYS A 34 -19.41 20.41 -16.65
N ASN A 35 -20.36 19.91 -17.45
CA ASN A 35 -21.20 18.78 -17.09
C ASN A 35 -20.39 17.48 -16.95
N GLU A 36 -19.39 17.28 -17.81
CA GLU A 36 -18.44 16.17 -17.70
C GLU A 36 -17.61 16.29 -16.41
N ALA A 37 -17.13 17.49 -16.07
CA ALA A 37 -16.37 17.72 -14.85
C ALA A 37 -17.22 17.48 -13.58
N ASP A 38 -18.48 17.90 -13.60
CA ASP A 38 -19.43 17.69 -12.50
C ASP A 38 -19.77 16.19 -12.34
N ALA A 39 -19.95 15.44 -13.44
CA ALA A 39 -20.16 13.99 -13.41
C ALA A 39 -18.95 13.25 -12.82
N VAL A 40 -17.74 13.58 -13.26
CA VAL A 40 -16.49 13.04 -12.70
C VAL A 40 -16.38 13.32 -11.20
N LEU A 41 -16.76 14.53 -10.77
CA LEU A 41 -16.74 14.90 -9.35
C LEU A 41 -17.78 14.09 -8.56
N ALA A 42 -18.98 13.91 -9.10
CA ALA A 42 -20.06 13.17 -8.46
C ALA A 42 -19.72 11.67 -8.30
N ASP A 43 -19.15 11.06 -9.34
CA ASP A 43 -18.69 9.67 -9.29
C ASP A 43 -17.55 9.51 -8.29
N ALA A 44 -16.58 10.43 -8.29
CA ALA A 44 -15.49 10.45 -7.33
C ALA A 44 -15.95 10.64 -5.88
N ILE A 45 -16.96 11.47 -5.64
CA ILE A 45 -17.56 11.65 -4.31
C ILE A 45 -18.28 10.38 -3.88
N LYS A 46 -19.09 9.76 -4.74
CA LYS A 46 -19.75 8.47 -4.45
C LYS A 46 -18.72 7.38 -4.13
N GLU A 47 -17.66 7.26 -4.93
CA GLU A 47 -16.59 6.29 -4.70
C GLU A 47 -15.84 6.56 -3.39
N SER A 48 -15.69 7.84 -3.00
CA SER A 48 -15.10 8.23 -1.72
C SER A 48 -16.01 7.98 -0.50
N GLN A 49 -17.33 8.06 -0.67
CA GLN A 49 -18.32 7.83 0.40
C GLN A 49 -18.67 6.35 0.57
N GLN A 50 -18.59 5.56 -0.50
CA GLN A 50 -18.85 4.11 -0.46
C GLN A 50 -17.79 3.32 0.32
N ARG A 51 -16.58 3.88 0.49
CA ARG A 51 -15.59 3.31 1.40
C ARG A 51 -15.86 3.84 2.80
N THR A 52 -16.51 3.00 3.61
CA THR A 52 -16.63 3.08 5.07
C THR A 52 -15.43 3.82 5.67
N ARG A 53 -15.67 4.77 6.58
CA ARG A 53 -14.62 5.50 7.32
C ARG A 53 -13.47 4.53 7.64
N PRO A 54 -12.24 4.81 7.20
CA PRO A 54 -11.13 3.90 7.46
C PRO A 54 -10.98 3.76 8.98
N LEU A 55 -10.95 2.51 9.45
CA LEU A 55 -10.81 2.16 10.88
C LEU A 55 -9.51 2.70 11.48
N VAL A 56 -8.55 3.07 10.61
CA VAL A 56 -7.21 3.56 10.93
C VAL A 56 -6.94 4.86 10.17
N ASP A 57 -6.14 5.76 10.73
CA ASP A 57 -5.75 7.03 10.07
C ASP A 57 -5.18 6.78 8.65
N PRO A 58 -5.72 7.39 7.59
CA PRO A 58 -5.19 7.31 6.23
C PRO A 58 -3.71 7.71 6.08
N ASN A 59 -3.16 8.43 7.05
CA ASN A 59 -1.77 8.87 7.11
C ASN A 59 -0.88 7.96 7.96
N VAL A 60 -1.39 6.84 8.47
CA VAL A 60 -0.62 5.91 9.30
C VAL A 60 0.66 5.49 8.59
N THR A 61 1.75 5.48 9.34
CA THR A 61 3.07 5.02 8.90
C THR A 61 3.11 3.49 8.89
N VAL A 62 4.06 2.91 8.16
CA VAL A 62 4.26 1.45 8.19
C VAL A 62 4.56 0.97 9.61
N GLU A 63 5.29 1.76 10.40
CA GLU A 63 5.52 1.47 11.80
C GLU A 63 4.24 1.44 12.63
N GLY A 64 3.46 2.53 12.57
CA GLY A 64 2.21 2.62 13.32
C GLY A 64 1.21 1.55 12.92
N TYR A 65 1.11 1.27 11.62
CA TYR A 65 0.21 0.23 11.12
C TYR A 65 0.70 -1.17 11.47
N GLY A 66 2.01 -1.43 11.39
CA GLY A 66 2.59 -2.72 11.77
C GLY A 66 2.34 -3.07 13.24
N ALA A 67 2.42 -2.07 14.13
CA ALA A 67 2.08 -2.25 15.54
C ALA A 67 0.59 -2.55 15.75
N HIS A 68 -0.29 -1.79 15.09
CA HIS A 68 -1.73 -2.01 15.12
C HIS A 68 -2.12 -3.41 14.59
N TRP A 69 -1.59 -3.79 13.44
CA TRP A 69 -1.81 -5.09 12.82
C TRP A 69 -1.37 -6.24 13.72
N LEU A 70 -0.19 -6.13 14.34
CA LEU A 70 0.29 -7.13 15.30
C LEU A 70 -0.64 -7.24 16.52
N ALA A 71 -1.12 -6.12 17.06
CA ALA A 71 -2.03 -6.13 18.20
C ALA A 71 -3.36 -6.81 17.86
N MET A 72 -3.90 -6.57 16.66
CA MET A 72 -5.13 -7.21 16.20
C MET A 72 -4.97 -8.70 15.91
N ARG A 73 -3.83 -9.13 15.35
CA ARG A 73 -3.62 -10.54 14.94
C ARG A 73 -3.01 -11.41 16.03
N ALA A 74 -2.41 -10.83 17.06
CA ALA A 74 -1.77 -11.59 18.13
C ALA A 74 -2.70 -12.61 18.83
N PRO A 75 -3.98 -12.32 19.11
CA PRO A 75 -4.90 -13.27 19.75
C PRO A 75 -5.16 -14.54 18.92
N ASP A 76 -5.16 -14.41 17.59
CA ASP A 76 -5.51 -15.50 16.67
C ASP A 76 -4.29 -16.33 16.21
N LEU A 77 -3.08 -15.91 16.60
CA LEU A 77 -1.83 -16.49 16.13
C LEU A 77 -1.06 -17.17 17.25
N LYS A 78 -0.33 -18.23 16.89
CA LYS A 78 0.62 -18.87 17.81
C LYS A 78 1.67 -17.84 18.26
N PRO A 79 2.10 -17.84 19.53
CA PRO A 79 3.08 -16.88 20.05
C PRO A 79 4.37 -16.80 19.22
N ARG A 80 4.86 -17.95 18.73
CA ARG A 80 6.05 -18.01 17.86
C ARG A 80 5.86 -17.26 16.53
N THR A 81 4.67 -17.29 15.96
CA THR A 81 4.35 -16.57 14.72
C THR A 81 4.33 -15.06 14.97
N VAL A 82 3.71 -14.63 16.08
CA VAL A 82 3.69 -13.22 16.49
C VAL A 82 5.12 -12.71 16.71
N GLN A 83 5.95 -13.49 17.41
CA GLN A 83 7.36 -13.15 17.61
C GLN A 83 8.12 -13.04 16.28
N SER A 84 7.93 -14.02 15.38
CA SER A 84 8.56 -13.98 14.06
C SER A 84 8.15 -12.74 13.25
N TYR A 85 6.87 -12.36 13.27
CA TYR A 85 6.42 -11.12 12.62
C TYR A 85 7.02 -9.88 13.26
N ARG A 86 7.06 -9.81 14.59
CA ARG A 86 7.66 -8.69 15.33
C ARG A 86 9.14 -8.53 14.98
N ASP A 87 9.90 -9.61 14.96
CA ASP A 87 11.33 -9.59 14.64
C ASP A 87 11.58 -9.19 13.18
N VAL A 88 10.81 -9.75 12.25
CA VAL A 88 10.90 -9.39 10.83
C VAL A 88 10.60 -7.91 10.61
N LEU A 89 9.53 -7.39 11.22
CA LEU A 89 9.19 -5.98 11.11
C LEU A 89 10.31 -5.12 11.68
N ARG A 90 10.71 -5.36 12.94
CA ARG A 90 11.72 -4.56 13.65
C ARG A 90 13.08 -4.57 12.98
N LEU A 91 13.58 -5.74 12.56
CA LEU A 91 14.95 -5.91 12.10
C LEU A 91 15.13 -5.60 10.61
N HIS A 92 14.06 -5.71 9.81
CA HIS A 92 14.19 -5.66 8.34
C HIS A 92 13.29 -4.62 7.69
N VAL A 93 12.06 -4.43 8.16
CA VAL A 93 11.09 -3.54 7.50
C VAL A 93 11.18 -2.12 8.03
N LEU A 94 11.04 -1.94 9.34
CA LEU A 94 10.94 -0.63 9.98
C LEU A 94 12.18 0.26 9.74
N PRO A 95 13.42 -0.25 9.72
CA PRO A 95 14.60 0.60 9.46
C PRO A 95 14.61 1.29 8.09
N THR A 96 13.82 0.80 7.13
CA THR A 96 13.81 1.34 5.75
C THR A 96 12.47 1.92 5.35
N LEU A 97 11.37 1.34 5.83
CA LEU A 97 10.01 1.70 5.43
C LEU A 97 9.17 2.26 6.57
N GLY A 98 9.66 2.24 7.82
CA GLY A 98 8.88 2.54 9.03
C GLY A 98 8.15 3.88 8.98
N GLU A 99 8.86 4.96 8.62
CA GLU A 99 8.30 6.32 8.54
C GLU A 99 7.41 6.56 7.31
N LYS A 100 7.47 5.66 6.31
CA LYS A 100 6.69 5.83 5.08
C LYS A 100 5.22 5.59 5.38
N LYS A 101 4.34 6.43 4.85
CA LYS A 101 2.88 6.24 4.95
C LYS A 101 2.47 4.99 4.18
N VAL A 102 1.61 4.15 4.78
CA VAL A 102 1.16 2.88 4.17
C VAL A 102 0.57 3.12 2.78
N ARG A 103 -0.30 4.11 2.62
CA ARG A 103 -0.89 4.47 1.32
C ARG A 103 0.11 4.86 0.23
N ARG A 104 1.32 5.29 0.60
CA ARG A 104 2.40 5.69 -0.33
C ARG A 104 3.34 4.53 -0.65
N LEU A 105 3.15 3.37 -0.04
CA LEU A 105 3.97 2.20 -0.28
C LEU A 105 3.69 1.67 -1.69
N VAL A 106 4.73 1.55 -2.51
CA VAL A 106 4.63 1.02 -3.86
C VAL A 106 5.42 -0.26 -4.01
N LYS A 107 5.11 -1.03 -5.06
CA LYS A 107 5.80 -2.29 -5.38
C LYS A 107 7.32 -2.12 -5.55
N GLY A 108 7.76 -0.93 -5.96
CA GLY A 108 9.19 -0.58 -6.07
C GLY A 108 9.91 -0.60 -4.73
N ASP A 109 9.30 -0.05 -3.68
CA ASP A 109 9.89 0.01 -2.33
C ASP A 109 10.16 -1.38 -1.78
N ILE A 110 9.16 -2.27 -1.91
CA ILE A 110 9.25 -3.64 -1.41
C ILE A 110 10.34 -4.40 -2.17
N LYS A 111 10.42 -4.23 -3.50
CA LYS A 111 11.50 -4.84 -4.28
C LYS A 111 12.87 -4.34 -3.84
N ALA A 112 13.03 -3.03 -3.65
CA ALA A 112 14.28 -2.43 -3.22
C ALA A 112 14.74 -3.01 -1.87
N LEU A 113 13.81 -3.12 -0.90
CA LEU A 113 14.08 -3.75 0.38
C LEU A 113 14.55 -5.21 0.22
N LEU A 114 13.82 -6.02 -0.55
CA LEU A 114 14.17 -7.45 -0.70
C LEU A 114 15.51 -7.64 -1.44
N VAL A 115 15.82 -6.79 -2.41
CA VAL A 115 17.13 -6.81 -3.10
C VAL A 115 18.24 -6.38 -2.14
N ALA A 116 18.04 -5.32 -1.36
CA ALA A 116 19.00 -4.89 -0.34
C ALA A 116 19.28 -6.02 0.66
N LYS A 117 18.24 -6.70 1.19
CA LYS A 117 18.44 -7.82 2.10
C LYS A 117 19.15 -9.02 1.47
N ARG A 118 19.00 -9.24 0.16
CA ARG A 118 19.83 -10.23 -0.55
C ARG A 118 21.29 -9.78 -0.66
N GLY A 119 21.53 -8.49 -0.87
CA GLY A 119 22.87 -7.89 -0.87
C GLY A 119 23.57 -7.96 0.50
N ASP A 120 22.80 -7.80 1.58
CA ASP A 120 23.25 -7.94 2.97
C ASP A 120 23.61 -9.39 3.37
N GLY A 121 23.48 -10.36 2.45
CA GLY A 121 23.85 -11.76 2.68
C GLY A 121 22.73 -12.65 3.27
N TYR A 122 21.50 -12.14 3.47
CA TYR A 122 20.42 -12.97 3.98
C TYR A 122 20.03 -14.08 3.01
N SER A 123 19.73 -15.26 3.56
CA SER A 123 19.30 -16.43 2.80
C SER A 123 18.01 -16.16 2.01
N ARG A 124 17.77 -16.94 0.95
CA ARG A 124 16.54 -16.83 0.15
C ARG A 124 15.30 -17.08 1.00
N ASP A 125 15.40 -17.97 1.98
CA ASP A 125 14.30 -18.28 2.88
C ASP A 125 14.01 -17.13 3.85
N SER A 126 15.05 -16.50 4.41
CA SER A 126 14.91 -15.29 5.24
C SER A 126 14.21 -14.17 4.46
N VAL A 127 14.63 -13.92 3.21
CA VAL A 127 14.01 -12.90 2.35
C VAL A 127 12.56 -13.27 1.97
N ARG A 128 12.27 -14.57 1.81
CA ARG A 128 10.90 -15.08 1.62
C ARG A 128 10.03 -14.81 2.84
N ILE A 129 10.56 -15.00 4.04
CA ILE A 129 9.84 -14.70 5.30
C ILE A 129 9.57 -13.20 5.41
N ILE A 130 10.56 -12.35 5.14
CA ILE A 130 10.38 -10.88 5.11
C ILE A 130 9.24 -10.48 4.16
N HIS A 131 9.26 -11.04 2.94
CA HIS A 131 8.23 -10.78 1.95
C HIS A 131 6.85 -11.30 2.40
N ALA A 132 6.78 -12.49 2.99
CA ALA A 132 5.53 -13.08 3.46
C ALA A 132 4.88 -12.25 4.58
N THR A 133 5.67 -11.77 5.55
CA THR A 133 5.19 -10.89 6.61
C THR A 133 4.64 -9.58 6.06
N LEU A 134 5.39 -8.92 5.15
CA LEU A 134 4.92 -7.70 4.48
C LEU A 134 3.63 -7.94 3.70
N ARG A 135 3.55 -9.05 2.97
CA ARG A 135 2.36 -9.40 2.20
C ARG A 135 1.15 -9.60 3.10
N ALA A 136 1.30 -10.29 4.23
CA ALA A 136 0.22 -10.52 5.18
C ALA A 136 -0.28 -9.20 5.80
N MET A 137 0.63 -8.35 6.26
CA MET A 137 0.29 -7.03 6.81
C MET A 137 -0.42 -6.15 5.77
N LEU A 138 0.10 -6.09 4.55
CA LEU A 138 -0.46 -5.25 3.49
C LEU A 138 -1.74 -5.82 2.86
N ALA A 139 -2.06 -7.08 3.10
CA ALA A 139 -3.35 -7.65 2.75
C ALA A 139 -4.45 -7.09 3.68
N GLU A 140 -4.21 -7.10 4.99
CA GLU A 140 -5.13 -6.45 5.95
C GLU A 140 -5.27 -4.96 5.66
N ALA A 141 -4.20 -4.27 5.24
CA ALA A 141 -4.29 -2.85 4.88
C ALA A 141 -5.20 -2.60 3.66
N VAL A 142 -5.42 -3.60 2.80
CA VAL A 142 -6.40 -3.51 1.71
C VAL A 142 -7.81 -3.70 2.26
N GLU A 143 -8.02 -4.68 3.14
CA GLU A 143 -9.31 -4.92 3.80
C GLU A 143 -9.73 -3.71 4.66
N ASP A 144 -8.79 -3.08 5.36
CA ASP A 144 -8.97 -1.84 6.14
C ASP A 144 -9.19 -0.59 5.25
N GLY A 145 -9.10 -0.74 3.93
CA GLY A 145 -9.31 0.34 2.96
C GLY A 145 -8.16 1.34 2.86
N LEU A 146 -7.01 1.10 3.48
CA LEU A 146 -5.81 1.95 3.39
C LEU A 146 -5.09 1.81 2.04
N LEU A 147 -5.29 0.68 1.36
CA LEU A 147 -4.72 0.37 0.05
C LEU A 147 -5.79 -0.14 -0.90
N THR A 148 -5.70 0.22 -2.18
CA THR A 148 -6.56 -0.34 -3.23
C THR A 148 -6.13 -1.73 -3.69
N ALA A 149 -4.84 -2.06 -3.53
CA ALA A 149 -4.27 -3.33 -3.91
C ALA A 149 -2.99 -3.56 -3.11
N ASN A 150 -2.68 -4.83 -2.84
CA ASN A 150 -1.49 -5.18 -2.07
C ASN A 150 -0.21 -5.01 -2.91
N PRO A 151 0.68 -4.05 -2.59
CA PRO A 151 1.88 -3.82 -3.38
C PRO A 151 2.91 -4.95 -3.27
N ALA A 152 2.80 -5.81 -2.24
CA ALA A 152 3.66 -6.98 -2.07
C ALA A 152 3.26 -8.15 -3.00
N ASP A 153 2.08 -8.10 -3.63
CA ASP A 153 1.61 -9.20 -4.46
C ASP A 153 2.42 -9.37 -5.74
N LYS A 154 2.57 -10.64 -6.14
CA LYS A 154 3.25 -11.06 -7.38
C LYS A 154 4.70 -10.53 -7.48
N ILE A 155 5.43 -10.41 -6.36
CA ILE A 155 6.86 -10.06 -6.35
C ILE A 155 7.74 -11.33 -6.46
N HIS A 156 7.40 -12.39 -5.73
CA HIS A 156 8.24 -13.57 -5.55
C HIS A 156 8.65 -14.30 -6.85
N ARG A 157 7.81 -14.28 -7.90
CA ARG A 157 8.12 -14.91 -9.20
C ARG A 157 9.30 -14.22 -9.90
N ARG A 158 9.39 -12.90 -9.81
CA ARG A 158 10.45 -12.12 -10.50
C ARG A 158 11.80 -12.21 -9.79
N LEU A 159 11.79 -12.31 -8.46
CA LEU A 159 13.02 -12.48 -7.67
C LEU A 159 13.45 -13.95 -7.56
N ARG A 160 12.75 -14.88 -8.23
CA ARG A 160 12.93 -16.34 -8.11
C ARG A 160 13.10 -16.74 -6.65
N LEU A 161 12.21 -16.36 -5.74
CA LEU A 161 12.31 -16.72 -4.31
C LEU A 161 11.73 -18.10 -3.98
N VAL A 162 11.22 -18.82 -5.00
CA VAL A 162 10.68 -20.17 -4.84
C VAL A 162 11.84 -21.16 -4.67
N ALA A 163 11.82 -21.96 -3.61
CA ALA A 163 12.78 -23.05 -3.45
C ALA A 163 12.80 -23.91 -4.73
N SER A 164 13.99 -24.17 -5.27
CA SER A 164 14.14 -25.16 -6.32
C SER A 164 13.85 -26.51 -5.67
N ALA A 165 12.75 -27.14 -6.02
CA ALA A 165 12.56 -28.55 -5.72
C ALA A 165 13.52 -29.35 -6.60
N LYS A 166 14.76 -29.60 -6.12
CA LYS A 166 15.62 -30.63 -6.71
C LYS A 166 16.65 -31.16 -5.70
N ALA A 167 16.74 -32.50 -5.70
CA ALA A 167 17.77 -33.38 -5.18
C ALA A 167 17.90 -33.53 -3.64
N ARG A 168 17.10 -34.43 -3.08
CA ARG A 168 17.59 -35.39 -2.09
C ARG A 168 17.66 -36.73 -2.82
N SER A 169 18.88 -37.10 -3.23
CA SER A 169 19.27 -38.47 -3.57
C SER A 169 19.70 -39.19 -2.30
#